data_AF-A0A6L3MRI0-F1
#
_entry.id   AF-A0A6L3MRI0-F1
#
_cell.length_a   1.000
_cell.length_b   1.000
_cell.length_c   1.000
_cell.angle_alpha   90.00
_cell.angle_beta   90.00
_cell.angle_gamma   90.00
#
_symmetry.space_group_name_H-M   'P 1'
#
loop_
_entity.id
_entity.type
_entity.pdbx_description
1 polymer ?
#
loop_
_entity_poly.entity_id
_entity_poly.type
_entity_poly.pdbx_seq_one_letter_code
_entity_poly.pdbx_strand_id
1 'polypeptide(L)'
;MNTLVIEALTREAFAPFGDVIETDGAKQIPINLGTTIRFHDLAKVDVEEQGGRTLVNLFRGQPRTLPFEVKMLERHPLGSQAFVPLNDKPYLVVVAPAGELDPAKIRAFVTSGWQGVNYAKGVWHHPLIALGDVSDFIVVDRGGDGLNLNEQDLPQSLWLTEAALLAPAA
;
A
#
# COMPACT_ATOMS: atom_id res chain seq x y z
N MET A 1 -14.28 2.40 20.93
CA MET A 1 -13.29 2.79 19.89
C MET A 1 -13.37 1.75 18.79
N ASN A 2 -13.75 2.14 17.56
CA ASN A 2 -13.88 1.18 16.45
C ASN A 2 -12.46 0.82 15.96
N THR A 3 -11.95 -0.32 16.40
CA THR A 3 -10.54 -0.70 16.21
C THR A 3 -10.43 -1.70 15.08
N LEU A 4 -9.55 -1.44 14.12
CA LEU A 4 -9.26 -2.40 13.05
C LEU A 4 -8.34 -3.49 13.57
N VAL A 5 -8.61 -4.73 13.17
CA VAL A 5 -7.62 -5.81 13.24
C VAL A 5 -6.52 -5.49 12.23
N ILE A 6 -5.26 -5.61 12.64
CA ILE A 6 -4.10 -5.42 11.77
C ILE A 6 -3.57 -6.79 11.41
N GLU A 7 -3.67 -7.14 10.13
CA GLU A 7 -3.26 -8.43 9.59
C GLU A 7 -1.82 -8.39 9.09
N ALA A 8 -1.13 -9.54 9.04
CA ALA A 8 0.15 -9.60 8.32
C ALA A 8 -0.08 -9.38 6.83
N LEU A 9 0.76 -8.58 6.18
CA LEU A 9 0.68 -8.40 4.73
C LEU A 9 1.15 -9.68 4.01
N THR A 10 0.24 -10.28 3.24
CA THR A 10 0.55 -11.38 2.30
C THR A 10 -0.06 -11.12 0.94
N ARG A 11 0.50 -11.75 -0.10
CA ARG A 11 -0.05 -11.69 -1.47
C ARG A 11 -1.52 -12.09 -1.53
N GLU A 12 -1.89 -13.18 -0.85
CA GLU A 12 -3.24 -13.74 -0.88
C GLU A 12 -4.24 -12.80 -0.21
N ALA A 13 -3.88 -12.27 0.96
CA ALA A 13 -4.76 -11.38 1.71
C ALA A 13 -4.91 -10.02 1.04
N PHE A 14 -3.89 -9.57 0.31
CA PHE A 14 -3.84 -8.27 -0.35
C PHE A 14 -4.34 -8.27 -1.81
N ALA A 15 -4.47 -9.44 -2.45
CA ALA A 15 -4.88 -9.59 -3.85
C ALA A 15 -6.13 -8.78 -4.29
N PRO A 16 -7.16 -8.56 -3.44
CA PRO A 16 -8.30 -7.72 -3.82
C PRO A 16 -7.99 -6.22 -3.99
N PHE A 17 -6.85 -5.77 -3.45
CA PHE A 17 -6.44 -4.36 -3.37
C PHE A 17 -5.25 -4.03 -4.29
N GLY A 18 -4.54 -5.06 -4.76
CA GLY A 18 -3.42 -4.92 -5.68
C GLY A 18 -2.35 -5.96 -5.39
N ASP A 19 -1.09 -5.55 -5.49
CA ASP A 19 0.06 -6.45 -5.43
C ASP A 19 0.92 -6.20 -4.19
N VAL A 20 1.50 -7.27 -3.64
CA VAL A 20 2.61 -7.18 -2.68
C VAL A 20 3.93 -7.31 -3.44
N ILE A 21 4.84 -6.37 -3.21
CA ILE A 21 6.18 -6.34 -3.79
C ILE A 21 7.14 -6.99 -2.81
N GLU A 22 7.41 -8.27 -3.03
CA GLU A 22 8.32 -9.08 -2.21
C GLU A 22 8.92 -10.25 -3.00
N THR A 23 9.97 -10.88 -2.49
CA THR A 23 10.61 -12.04 -3.13
C THR A 23 9.93 -13.37 -2.80
N ASP A 24 9.25 -13.46 -1.65
CA ASP A 24 8.61 -14.71 -1.25
C ASP A 24 7.44 -15.06 -2.18
N GLY A 25 7.35 -16.34 -2.52
CA GLY A 25 6.41 -16.86 -3.52
C GLY A 25 6.59 -16.34 -4.96
N ALA A 26 7.52 -15.43 -5.23
CA ALA A 26 7.66 -14.79 -6.53
C ALA A 26 8.33 -15.70 -7.57
N LYS A 27 7.91 -15.55 -8.84
CA LYS A 27 8.53 -16.24 -9.97
C LYS A 27 9.97 -15.76 -10.16
N GLN A 28 10.91 -16.71 -10.16
CA GLN A 28 12.33 -16.44 -10.33
C GLN A 28 12.80 -16.80 -11.74
N ILE A 29 13.54 -15.90 -12.37
CA ILE A 29 14.14 -16.11 -13.69
C ILE A 29 15.63 -15.80 -13.60
N PRO A 30 16.53 -16.78 -13.77
CA PRO A 30 17.95 -16.48 -13.88
C PRO A 30 18.22 -15.69 -15.17
N ILE A 31 18.95 -14.59 -15.05
CA ILE A 31 19.38 -13.73 -16.16
C ILE A 31 20.89 -13.46 -16.06
N ASN A 32 21.47 -12.72 -17.00
CA ASN A 32 22.88 -12.32 -16.98
C ASN A 32 23.84 -13.52 -16.78
N LEU A 33 23.67 -14.57 -17.59
CA LEU A 33 24.44 -15.82 -17.47
C LEU A 33 24.34 -16.48 -16.08
N GLY A 34 23.21 -16.30 -15.39
CA GLY A 34 22.95 -16.87 -14.07
C GLY A 34 23.51 -16.06 -12.90
N THR A 35 24.13 -14.91 -13.15
CA THR A 35 24.69 -14.05 -12.07
C THR A 35 23.63 -13.20 -11.38
N THR A 36 22.40 -13.17 -11.89
CA THR A 36 21.30 -12.39 -11.31
C THR A 36 20.01 -13.19 -11.36
N ILE A 37 19.25 -13.18 -10.27
CA ILE A 37 17.88 -13.70 -10.23
C ILE A 37 16.92 -12.52 -10.37
N ARG A 38 16.11 -12.54 -11.44
CA ARG A 38 14.99 -11.63 -11.62
C ARG A 38 13.77 -12.20 -10.91
N PHE A 39 13.34 -11.53 -9.85
CA PHE A 39 12.01 -11.70 -9.28
C PHE A 39 11.01 -10.97 -10.19
N HIS A 40 10.29 -11.75 -10.97
CA HIS A 40 9.59 -11.27 -12.15
C HIS A 40 8.19 -10.78 -11.81
N ASP A 41 7.82 -9.62 -12.35
CA ASP A 41 6.44 -9.14 -12.42
C ASP A 41 5.76 -9.00 -11.04
N LEU A 42 6.47 -8.33 -10.12
CA LEU A 42 6.02 -8.20 -8.72
C LEU A 42 4.83 -7.23 -8.54
N ALA A 43 4.61 -6.34 -9.51
CA ALA A 43 3.50 -5.40 -9.51
C ALA A 43 3.18 -4.91 -10.93
N LYS A 44 1.90 -4.66 -11.20
CA LYS A 44 1.45 -4.07 -12.46
C LYS A 44 1.24 -2.56 -12.30
N VAL A 45 2.03 -1.76 -13.03
CA VAL A 45 1.85 -0.31 -13.13
C VAL A 45 0.81 0.01 -14.21
N ASP A 46 -0.37 0.49 -13.81
CA ASP A 46 -1.48 0.91 -14.69
C ASP A 46 -1.64 2.43 -14.58
N VAL A 47 -1.06 3.20 -15.49
CA VAL A 47 -1.00 4.68 -15.40
C VAL A 47 -1.27 5.41 -16.72
N GLU A 48 -1.58 4.69 -17.79
CA GLU A 48 -1.66 5.23 -19.16
C GLU A 48 -2.99 5.93 -19.45
N GLU A 49 -3.96 5.82 -18.54
CA GLU A 49 -5.30 6.39 -18.73
C GLU A 49 -5.24 7.91 -18.93
N GLN A 50 -5.97 8.39 -19.94
CA GLN A 50 -6.00 9.79 -20.37
C GLN A 50 -4.61 10.36 -20.72
N GLY A 51 -3.74 9.54 -21.33
CA GLY A 51 -2.40 9.96 -21.71
C GLY A 51 -1.45 10.14 -20.51
N GLY A 52 -1.77 9.48 -19.40
CA GLY A 52 -0.90 9.47 -18.23
C GLY A 52 0.43 8.78 -18.52
N ARG A 53 1.42 9.08 -17.70
CA ARG A 53 2.77 8.51 -17.79
C ARG A 53 3.27 8.10 -16.42
N THR A 54 4.18 7.14 -16.39
CA THR A 54 4.83 6.73 -15.15
C THR A 54 5.72 7.83 -14.60
N LEU A 55 5.58 8.08 -13.31
CA LEU A 55 6.53 8.82 -12.49
C LEU A 55 7.28 7.86 -11.58
N VAL A 56 8.51 8.24 -11.23
CA VAL A 56 9.28 7.62 -10.16
C VAL A 56 9.68 8.73 -9.21
N ASN A 57 9.19 8.65 -7.99
CA ASN A 57 9.32 9.67 -6.97
C ASN A 57 9.99 9.10 -5.72
N LEU A 58 10.46 9.99 -4.84
CA LEU A 58 10.86 9.65 -3.48
C LEU A 58 9.94 10.37 -2.51
N PHE A 59 9.23 9.61 -1.68
CA PHE A 59 8.42 10.15 -0.59
C PHE A 59 9.13 9.89 0.73
N ARG A 60 9.21 10.93 1.58
CA ARG A 60 9.76 10.84 2.93
C ARG A 60 8.63 10.96 3.95
N GLY A 61 8.25 9.83 4.54
CA GLY A 61 7.18 9.75 5.53
C GLY A 61 7.69 10.07 6.94
N GLN A 62 6.94 10.90 7.67
CA GLN A 62 7.12 11.06 9.11
C GLN A 62 6.40 9.91 9.85
N PRO A 63 7.01 9.33 10.90
CA PRO A 63 6.38 8.25 11.63
C PRO A 63 5.11 8.72 12.34
N ARG A 64 4.10 7.85 12.39
CA ARG A 64 2.88 8.05 13.19
C ARG A 64 3.02 7.33 14.52
N THR A 65 2.38 7.87 15.55
CA THR A 65 2.27 7.23 16.87
C THR A 65 0.97 6.46 16.98
N LEU A 66 1.02 5.26 17.57
CA LEU A 66 -0.18 4.52 17.93
C LEU A 66 -0.65 4.93 19.34
N PRO A 67 -1.97 4.99 19.60
CA PRO A 67 -3.06 4.71 18.67
C PRO A 67 -3.21 5.79 17.59
N PHE A 68 -3.42 5.37 16.35
CA PHE A 68 -3.58 6.27 15.20
C PHE A 68 -5.04 6.25 14.71
N GLU A 69 -5.59 7.45 14.51
CA GLU A 69 -6.97 7.66 14.09
C GLU A 69 -7.06 7.81 12.57
N VAL A 70 -7.71 6.87 11.91
CA VAL A 70 -8.01 6.87 10.49
C VAL A 70 -9.35 7.57 10.28
N LYS A 71 -9.33 8.75 9.64
CA LYS A 71 -10.53 9.59 9.41
C LYS A 71 -11.01 9.61 7.97
N MET A 72 -10.15 9.27 7.02
CA MET A 72 -10.43 9.38 5.60
C MET A 72 -9.68 8.29 4.84
N LEU A 73 -10.08 8.03 3.60
CA LEU A 73 -9.29 7.31 2.63
C LEU A 73 -9.22 8.13 1.34
N GLU A 74 -8.19 7.87 0.56
CA GLU A 74 -8.02 8.39 -0.79
C GLU A 74 -8.02 7.27 -1.83
N ARG A 75 -8.24 7.63 -3.10
CA ARG A 75 -8.03 6.73 -4.23
C ARG A 75 -7.54 7.47 -5.45
N HIS A 76 -6.89 6.72 -6.34
CA HIS A 76 -6.40 7.19 -7.63
C HIS A 76 -7.19 6.54 -8.77
N PRO A 77 -8.24 7.18 -9.31
CA PRO A 77 -9.13 6.56 -10.30
C PRO A 77 -8.49 6.34 -11.68
N LEU A 78 -7.40 7.04 -12.01
CA LEU A 78 -6.73 6.98 -13.31
C LEU A 78 -5.40 6.21 -13.27
N GLY A 79 -4.92 5.80 -12.10
CA GLY A 79 -3.73 4.96 -12.06
C GLY A 79 -3.49 4.20 -10.76
N SER A 80 -2.65 3.17 -10.86
CA SER A 80 -2.08 2.48 -9.71
C SER A 80 -1.05 3.35 -9.01
N GLN A 81 -0.74 3.01 -7.76
CA GLN A 81 0.32 3.66 -6.99
C GLN A 81 1.08 2.63 -6.16
N ALA A 82 2.38 2.52 -6.40
CA ALA A 82 3.25 1.62 -5.66
C ALA A 82 4.14 2.37 -4.67
N PHE A 83 4.34 1.77 -3.50
CA PHE A 83 5.27 2.19 -2.46
C PHE A 83 6.26 1.05 -2.18
N VAL A 84 7.55 1.29 -2.41
CA VAL A 84 8.63 0.35 -2.08
C VAL A 84 9.51 0.99 -1.01
N PRO A 85 9.58 0.43 0.21
CA PRO A 85 10.40 1.01 1.27
C PRO A 85 11.90 0.86 0.95
N LEU A 86 12.69 1.86 1.34
CA LEU A 86 14.16 1.82 1.24
C LEU A 86 14.84 1.29 2.50
N ASN A 87 14.06 0.87 3.50
CA ASN A 87 14.52 0.22 4.72
C ASN A 87 13.60 -0.96 5.06
N ASP A 88 13.88 -1.65 6.17
CA ASP A 88 13.12 -2.78 6.68
C ASP A 88 12.16 -2.39 7.81
N LYS A 89 11.83 -1.10 7.94
CA LYS A 89 10.94 -0.61 8.99
C LYS A 89 9.49 -0.93 8.61
N PRO A 90 8.71 -1.54 9.52
CA PRO A 90 7.32 -1.83 9.24
C PRO A 90 6.54 -0.53 9.07
N TYR A 91 5.52 -0.59 8.21
CA TYR A 91 4.54 0.48 8.04
C TYR A 91 3.15 -0.14 7.94
N LEU A 92 2.13 0.67 8.17
CA LEU A 92 0.73 0.21 8.10
C LEU A 92 0.11 0.60 6.76
N VAL A 93 -0.70 -0.32 6.25
CA VAL A 93 -1.48 -0.17 5.02
C VAL A 93 -2.94 -0.31 5.40
N VAL A 94 -3.76 0.70 5.11
CA VAL A 94 -5.21 0.63 5.32
C VAL A 94 -5.87 0.77 3.96
N VAL A 95 -6.73 -0.18 3.58
CA VAL A 95 -7.30 -0.28 2.23
C VAL A 95 -8.77 -0.66 2.24
N ALA A 96 -9.49 -0.30 1.18
CA ALA A 96 -10.82 -0.83 0.86
C ALA A 96 -10.94 -1.07 -0.67
N PRO A 97 -11.82 -1.99 -1.12
CA PRO A 97 -11.95 -2.31 -2.53
C PRO A 97 -12.35 -1.10 -3.38
N ALA A 98 -11.97 -1.09 -4.66
CA ALA A 98 -12.41 -0.06 -5.61
C ALA A 98 -13.94 -0.01 -5.76
N GLY A 99 -14.45 1.15 -6.19
CA GLY A 99 -15.89 1.44 -6.29
C GLY A 99 -16.35 2.42 -5.22
N GLU A 100 -17.60 2.30 -4.76
CA GLU A 100 -18.09 3.07 -3.62
C GLU A 100 -17.36 2.66 -2.33
N LEU A 101 -16.95 3.64 -1.54
CA LEU A 101 -16.26 3.37 -0.28
C LEU A 101 -17.25 2.75 0.72
N ASP A 102 -17.01 1.48 1.05
CA ASP A 102 -17.74 0.73 2.06
C ASP A 102 -16.87 0.59 3.33
N PRO A 103 -17.18 1.31 4.43
CA PRO A 103 -16.41 1.24 5.67
C PRO A 103 -16.32 -0.18 6.26
N ALA A 104 -17.28 -1.06 5.98
CA ALA A 104 -17.27 -2.43 6.48
C ALA A 104 -16.24 -3.34 5.77
N LYS A 105 -15.70 -2.87 4.63
CA LYS A 105 -14.68 -3.60 3.85
C LYS A 105 -13.27 -3.02 4.04
N ILE A 106 -13.11 -2.06 4.95
CA ILE A 106 -11.79 -1.51 5.28
C ILE A 106 -10.99 -2.58 6.03
N ARG A 107 -9.76 -2.82 5.56
CA ARG A 107 -8.80 -3.73 6.19
C ARG A 107 -7.50 -2.98 6.48
N ALA A 108 -6.79 -3.45 7.49
CA ALA A 108 -5.47 -2.94 7.85
C ALA A 108 -4.44 -4.07 7.81
N PHE A 109 -3.25 -3.74 7.31
CA PHE A 109 -2.12 -4.65 7.22
C PHE A 109 -0.87 -4.01 7.83
N VAL A 110 0.01 -4.84 8.37
CA VAL A 110 1.39 -4.48 8.73
C VAL A 110 2.36 -5.19 7.79
N THR A 111 3.33 -4.44 7.28
CA THR A 111 4.41 -4.98 6.45
C THR A 111 5.51 -5.62 7.30
N SER A 112 6.22 -6.58 6.72
CA SER A 112 7.39 -7.23 7.29
C SER A 112 8.61 -7.04 6.37
N GLY A 113 9.76 -6.77 6.97
CA GLY A 113 10.99 -6.51 6.22
C GLY A 113 10.81 -5.38 5.20
N TRP A 114 11.18 -5.64 3.95
CA TRP A 114 11.16 -4.66 2.87
C TRP A 114 9.90 -4.75 1.99
N GLN A 115 8.84 -5.44 2.43
CA GLN A 115 7.61 -5.57 1.64
C GLN A 115 7.10 -4.21 1.18
N GLY A 116 6.92 -4.07 -0.14
CA GLY A 116 6.21 -2.95 -0.75
C GLY A 116 4.78 -3.34 -1.12
N VAL A 117 3.98 -2.34 -1.50
CA VAL A 117 2.62 -2.56 -2.05
C VAL A 117 2.44 -1.78 -3.34
N ASN A 118 1.61 -2.29 -4.23
CA ASN A 118 1.05 -1.56 -5.36
C ASN A 118 -0.47 -1.57 -5.24
N TYR A 119 -1.06 -0.41 -4.95
CA TYR A 119 -2.51 -0.26 -4.97
C TYR A 119 -3.01 -0.29 -6.41
N ALA A 120 -3.96 -1.18 -6.70
CA ALA A 120 -4.60 -1.20 -8.00
C ALA A 120 -5.40 0.10 -8.24
N LYS A 121 -5.53 0.49 -9.50
CA LYS A 121 -6.28 1.69 -9.90
C LYS A 121 -7.67 1.72 -9.27
N GLY A 122 -8.02 2.85 -8.64
CA GLY A 122 -9.31 3.10 -8.01
C GLY A 122 -9.52 2.47 -6.63
N VAL A 123 -8.56 1.68 -6.12
CA VAL A 123 -8.61 1.12 -4.75
C VAL A 123 -8.47 2.24 -3.73
N TRP A 124 -9.32 2.19 -2.71
CA TRP A 124 -9.23 3.12 -1.59
C TRP A 124 -8.10 2.71 -0.66
N HIS A 125 -7.33 3.68 -0.20
CA HIS A 125 -6.25 3.47 0.74
C HIS A 125 -6.03 4.72 1.60
N HIS A 126 -5.42 4.56 2.76
CA HIS A 126 -5.00 5.69 3.57
C HIS A 126 -3.62 6.18 3.08
N PRO A 127 -3.34 7.50 3.13
CA PRO A 127 -2.00 8.01 2.92
C PRO A 127 -0.95 7.30 3.80
N LEU A 128 0.28 7.18 3.31
CA LEU A 128 1.39 6.46 3.95
C LEU A 128 1.45 6.59 5.50
N ILE A 129 1.47 5.45 6.21
CA ILE A 129 1.55 5.35 7.67
C ILE A 129 2.87 4.69 8.09
N ALA A 130 3.97 5.43 8.03
CA ALA A 130 5.27 4.98 8.56
C ALA A 130 5.22 4.83 10.09
N LEU A 131 5.98 3.89 10.65
CA LEU A 131 6.10 3.67 12.10
C LEU A 131 7.55 3.84 12.59
N GLY A 132 7.70 4.29 13.83
CA GLY A 132 8.98 4.38 14.53
C GLY A 132 9.88 5.53 14.06
N ASP A 133 10.42 5.41 12.85
CA ASP A 133 11.42 6.32 12.30
C ASP A 133 10.93 7.02 11.01
N VAL A 134 11.64 8.07 10.60
CA VAL A 134 11.47 8.64 9.25
C VAL A 134 11.86 7.59 8.22
N SER A 135 10.97 7.33 7.26
CA SER A 135 11.17 6.31 6.23
C SER A 135 11.01 6.88 4.83
N ASP A 136 11.93 6.50 3.95
CA ASP A 136 11.90 6.86 2.53
C ASP A 136 11.32 5.72 1.69
N PHE A 137 10.50 6.08 0.71
CA PHE A 137 9.84 5.15 -0.20
C PHE A 137 10.09 5.58 -1.64
N ILE A 138 10.45 4.63 -2.49
CA ILE A 138 10.31 4.81 -3.94
C ILE A 138 8.82 4.68 -4.25
N VAL A 139 8.28 5.71 -4.88
CA VAL A 139 6.87 5.75 -5.29
C VAL A 139 6.78 5.73 -6.80
N VAL A 140 6.01 4.79 -7.33
CA VAL A 140 5.75 4.66 -8.77
C VAL A 140 4.26 4.87 -9.00
N ASP A 141 3.91 5.97 -9.65
CA ASP A 141 2.53 6.37 -9.87
C ASP A 141 2.32 7.16 -11.16
N ARG A 142 1.11 7.69 -11.32
CA ARG A 142 0.69 8.39 -12.53
C ARG A 142 0.99 9.89 -12.46
N GLY A 143 1.70 10.39 -13.47
CA GLY A 143 1.72 11.79 -13.86
C GLY A 143 0.87 12.05 -15.11
N GLY A 144 0.53 13.32 -15.34
CA GLY A 144 -0.30 13.76 -16.46
C GLY A 144 -1.58 14.44 -16.00
N ASP A 145 -2.33 15.00 -16.95
CA ASP A 145 -3.56 15.76 -16.67
C ASP A 145 -4.70 14.85 -16.17
N GLY A 146 -5.80 15.46 -15.72
CA GLY A 146 -6.99 14.76 -15.22
C GLY A 146 -7.06 14.66 -13.69
N LEU A 147 -8.27 14.39 -13.17
CA LEU A 147 -8.51 14.29 -11.73
C LEU A 147 -8.19 12.87 -11.24
N ASN A 148 -6.94 12.65 -10.84
CA ASN A 148 -6.45 11.37 -10.34
C ASN A 148 -6.39 11.28 -8.80
N LEU A 149 -7.14 12.09 -8.06
CA LEU A 149 -7.22 11.99 -6.61
C LEU A 149 -8.66 12.22 -6.17
N ASN A 150 -9.20 11.29 -5.40
CA ASN A 150 -10.43 11.48 -4.66
C ASN A 150 -10.15 11.18 -3.19
N GLU A 151 -10.61 12.06 -2.30
CA GLU A 151 -10.53 11.89 -0.85
C GLU A 151 -11.94 11.81 -0.29
N GLN A 152 -12.15 10.94 0.70
CA GLN A 152 -13.45 10.80 1.36
C GLN A 152 -13.27 10.55 2.86
N ASP A 153 -13.93 11.39 3.66
CA ASP A 153 -14.03 11.19 5.10
C ASP A 153 -14.90 9.97 5.43
N LEU A 154 -14.48 9.24 6.46
CA LEU A 154 -15.23 8.15 7.04
C LEU A 154 -16.35 8.71 7.95
N PRO A 155 -17.54 8.11 7.93
CA PRO A 155 -18.64 8.53 8.81
C PRO A 155 -18.31 8.31 10.29
N GLN A 156 -17.40 7.38 10.60
CA GLN A 156 -16.83 7.15 11.93
C GLN A 156 -15.36 6.81 11.79
N SER A 157 -14.55 7.31 12.72
CA SER A 157 -13.12 7.04 12.74
C SER A 157 -12.82 5.58 13.09
N LEU A 158 -11.83 5.04 12.40
CA LEU A 158 -11.23 3.74 12.68
C LEU A 158 -9.91 3.95 13.41
N TRP A 159 -9.52 2.98 14.24
CA TRP A 159 -8.34 3.12 15.09
C TRP A 159 -7.37 1.97 14.87
N LEU A 160 -6.11 2.32 14.66
CA LEU A 160 -4.97 1.41 14.66
C LEU A 160 -4.31 1.48 16.04
N THR A 161 -4.05 0.35 16.67
CA THR A 161 -3.52 0.30 18.05
C THR A 161 -2.35 -0.66 18.16
N GLU A 162 -1.47 -0.46 19.15
CA GLU A 162 -0.37 -1.39 19.43
C GLU A 162 -0.87 -2.79 19.76
N ALA A 163 -1.98 -2.89 20.51
CA ALA A 163 -2.59 -4.17 20.84
C ALA A 163 -3.08 -4.93 19.60
N ALA A 164 -3.66 -4.22 18.62
CA ALA A 164 -4.09 -4.82 17.35
C ALA A 164 -2.91 -5.22 16.45
N LEU A 165 -1.77 -4.51 16.55
CA LEU A 165 -0.54 -4.82 15.81
C LEU A 165 0.12 -6.11 16.28
N LEU A 166 0.01 -6.42 17.58
CA LEU A 166 0.62 -7.58 18.23
C LEU A 166 -0.31 -8.79 18.31
N ALA A 167 -1.57 -8.65 17.90
CA ALA A 167 -2.53 -9.74 17.93
C ALA A 167 -2.15 -10.80 16.87
N PRO A 168 -2.12 -12.10 17.22
CA PRO A 168 -1.92 -13.15 16.22
C PRO A 168 -3.06 -13.11 15.19
N ALA A 169 -2.74 -13.27 13.91
CA ALA A 169 -3.74 -13.42 12.86
C ALA A 169 -4.68 -14.59 13.23
N ALA A 170 -5.97 -14.30 13.36
CA ALA A 170 -7.00 -15.26 13.75
C ALA A 170 -7.30 -16.26 12.62
#